data_AF-A0A1G2PDK2-F1
#
_entry.id   AF-A0A1G2PDK2-F1
#
_cell.length_a   1.000
_cell.length_b   1.000
_cell.length_c   1.000
_cell.angle_alpha   90.00
_cell.angle_beta   90.00
_cell.angle_gamma   90.00
#
_symmetry.space_group_name_H-M   'P 1'
#
loop_
_entity.id
_entity.type
_entity.pdbx_description
1 polymer ?
#
loop_
_entity_poly.entity_id
_entity_poly.type
_entity_poly.pdbx_seq_one_letter_code
_entity_poly.pdbx_strand_id
1 'polypeptide(L)' 'MDENKMDNNKVFYSAFSLGWQLGYTIVIPLVLMAIIGRLADKFLDTSPLFLLGGIILSIFLSVALLYRKIREIIKGI' A
#
# COMPACT_ATOMS: atom_id res chain seq x y z
N MET A 1 -37.83 4.43 -14.55
CA MET A 1 -36.49 3.80 -14.50
C MET A 1 -35.69 4.54 -13.45
N ASP A 2 -35.22 3.86 -12.41
CA ASP A 2 -34.63 4.46 -11.19
C ASP A 2 -33.24 5.07 -11.45
N GLU A 3 -33.16 6.36 -11.82
CA GLU A 3 -31.89 7.09 -11.95
C GLU A 3 -31.06 7.08 -10.66
N ASN A 4 -31.70 6.99 -9.49
CA ASN A 4 -31.03 7.07 -8.18
C ASN A 4 -30.15 5.83 -7.85
N LYS A 5 -30.47 4.64 -8.39
CA LYS A 5 -29.69 3.42 -8.12
C LYS A 5 -28.38 3.36 -8.92
N MET A 6 -28.30 4.01 -10.08
CA MET A 6 -27.09 3.99 -10.92
C MET A 6 -25.98 4.88 -10.36
N ASP A 7 -26.34 5.97 -9.66
CA ASP A 7 -25.39 6.90 -9.03
C ASP A 7 -24.71 6.26 -7.80
N ASN A 8 -25.52 5.70 -6.89
CA ASN A 8 -25.01 5.07 -5.67
C ASN A 8 -24.01 3.94 -5.96
N ASN A 9 -24.25 3.15 -7.00
CA ASN A 9 -23.32 2.11 -7.43
C ASN A 9 -22.01 2.70 -7.94
N LYS A 10 -22.04 3.78 -8.75
CA LYS A 10 -20.81 4.42 -9.25
C LYS A 10 -19.95 4.98 -8.13
N VAL A 11 -20.55 5.65 -7.15
CA VAL A 11 -19.83 6.18 -5.98
C VAL A 11 -19.20 5.03 -5.18
N PHE A 12 -19.94 3.94 -4.97
CA PHE A 12 -19.45 2.76 -4.27
C PHE A 12 -18.27 2.09 -5.00
N TYR A 13 -18.39 1.88 -6.32
CA TYR A 13 -17.30 1.32 -7.13
C TYR A 13 -16.05 2.22 -7.13
N SER A 14 -16.24 3.55 -7.16
CA SER A 14 -15.15 4.51 -7.14
C SER A 14 -14.39 4.45 -5.81
N ALA A 15 -15.13 4.51 -4.68
CA ALA A 15 -14.57 4.38 -3.34
C ALA A 15 -13.86 3.03 -3.14
N PHE A 16 -14.46 1.94 -3.64
CA PHE A 16 -13.84 0.61 -3.59
C PHE A 16 -12.53 0.55 -4.39
N SER A 17 -12.52 1.08 -5.62
CA SER A 17 -11.32 1.09 -6.45
C SER A 17 -10.19 1.90 -5.81
N LEU A 18 -10.53 3.01 -5.15
CA LEU A 18 -9.57 3.83 -4.41
C LEU A 18 -9.01 3.06 -3.22
N GLY A 19 -9.88 2.47 -2.39
CA GLY A 19 -9.46 1.64 -1.25
C GLY A 19 -8.55 0.49 -1.68
N TRP A 20 -8.89 -0.18 -2.78
CA TRP A 20 -8.07 -1.22 -3.40
C TRP A 20 -6.70 -0.68 -3.80
N GLN A 21 -6.66 0.41 -4.58
CA GLN A 21 -5.42 0.99 -5.08
C GLN A 21 -4.48 1.45 -3.95
N LEU A 22 -5.04 1.99 -2.86
CA LEU A 22 -4.28 2.38 -1.67
C LEU A 22 -3.77 1.16 -0.91
N GLY A 23 -4.60 0.12 -0.75
CA GLY A 23 -4.24 -1.14 -0.09
C GLY A 23 -3.01 -1.79 -0.71
N TYR A 24 -2.98 -2.00 -2.03
CA TYR A 24 -1.80 -2.58 -2.70
C TYR A 24 -0.58 -1.68 -2.60
N THR A 25 -0.75 -0.36 -2.60
CA THR A 25 0.37 0.58 -2.48
C THR A 25 1.12 0.42 -1.15
N ILE A 26 0.43 -0.01 -0.08
CA ILE A 26 1.01 -0.23 1.25
C ILE A 26 1.48 -1.69 1.42
N VAL A 27 0.65 -2.65 1.00
CA VAL A 27 0.95 -4.08 1.20
C VAL A 27 2.17 -4.53 0.38
N ILE A 28 2.34 -4.02 -0.84
CA ILE A 28 3.45 -4.42 -1.72
C ILE A 28 4.82 -4.11 -1.07
N PRO A 29 5.12 -2.86 -0.66
CA PRO A 29 6.37 -2.54 0.04
C PRO A 29 6.58 -3.36 1.31
N LEU A 30 5.52 -3.54 2.11
CA LEU A 30 5.57 -4.26 3.39
C LEU A 30 5.96 -5.72 3.20
N VAL A 31 5.24 -6.44 2.34
CA VAL A 31 5.48 -7.86 2.09
C VAL A 31 6.83 -8.05 1.39
N LEU A 32 7.17 -7.20 0.43
CA LEU A 32 8.44 -7.28 -0.28
C LEU A 32 9.62 -7.10 0.68
N MET A 33 9.59 -6.06 1.53
CA MET A 33 10.66 -5.82 2.51
C MET A 33 10.69 -6.87 3.62
N ALA A 34 9.53 -7.37 4.06
CA ALA A 34 9.49 -8.45 5.04
C ALA A 34 10.12 -9.74 4.50
N ILE A 35 9.87 -10.07 3.22
CA ILE A 35 10.49 -11.23 2.57
C ILE A 35 12.00 -11.03 2.41
N ILE A 36 12.42 -9.86 1.91
CA ILE A 36 13.85 -9.53 1.74
C ILE A 36 14.58 -9.57 3.09
N GLY A 37 14.00 -8.94 4.12
CA GLY A 37 14.55 -8.92 5.47
C GLY A 37 14.65 -10.31 6.07
N ARG A 38 13.62 -11.15 5.91
CA ARG A 38 13.64 -12.54 6.38
C ARG A 38 14.70 -13.39 5.66
N LEU A 39 14.88 -13.20 4.36
CA LEU A 39 15.92 -13.89 3.61
C LEU A 39 17.29 -13.45 4.10
N ALA A 40 17.52 -12.15 4.25
CA ALA A 40 18.78 -11.61 4.76
C ALA A 40 19.12 -12.14 6.16
N ASP A 41 18.13 -12.14 7.07
CA ASP A 41 18.29 -12.71 8.41
C ASP A 41 18.72 -14.18 8.36
N LYS A 42 18.09 -14.98 7.48
CA LYS A 42 18.43 -16.41 7.31
C LYS A 42 19.80 -16.62 6.68
N PHE A 43 20.23 -15.76 5.76
CA PHE A 43 21.53 -15.89 5.09
C PHE A 43 22.70 -15.48 5.99
N LEU A 44 22.47 -14.57 6.93
CA LEU A 44 23.50 -14.00 7.80
C LEU A 44 23.51 -14.63 9.20
N ASP A 45 22.66 -15.63 9.46
CA ASP A 45 22.41 -16.23 10.78
C ASP A 45 22.17 -15.17 11.88
N THR A 46 21.58 -14.04 11.49
CA THR A 46 21.24 -12.96 12.43
C THR A 46 19.88 -13.23 13.06
N SER A 47 19.71 -12.77 14.30
CA SER A 47 18.39 -12.56 14.88
C SER A 47 17.53 -11.69 13.94
N PRO A 48 16.19 -11.71 14.01
CA PRO A 48 15.27 -11.11 13.02
C PRO A 48 15.30 -9.57 12.97
N LEU A 49 16.48 -9.01 12.73
CA LEU A 49 16.83 -7.60 12.76
C LEU A 49 16.61 -6.99 11.37
N PHE A 50 16.96 -7.70 10.30
CA PHE A 50 16.71 -7.25 8.94
C PHE A 50 15.24 -7.31 8.58
N LEU A 51 14.49 -8.29 9.10
CA LEU A 51 13.03 -8.31 9.00
C LEU A 51 12.42 -7.11 9.72
N LEU A 52 12.83 -6.84 10.96
CA LEU A 52 12.28 -5.72 11.73
C LEU A 52 12.63 -4.37 11.09
N GLY A 53 13.89 -4.20 10.69
CA GLY A 53 14.36 -3.02 9.95
C GLY A 53 13.67 -2.86 8.61
N GLY A 54 13.46 -3.95 7.88
CA GLY A 54 12.72 -3.98 6.61
C GLY A 54 11.26 -3.56 6.79
N ILE A 55 10.58 -4.04 7.83
CA ILE A 55 9.21 -3.62 8.15
C ILE A 55 9.18 -2.12 8.45
N ILE A 56 10.08 -1.62 9.31
CA ILE A 56 10.16 -0.19 9.64
C ILE A 56 10.39 0.64 8.37
N LEU A 57 11.35 0.24 7.54
CA LEU A 57 11.66 0.91 6.27
C LEU A 57 10.47 0.90 5.31
N SER A 58 9.73 -0.22 5.27
CA SER A 58 8.54 -0.35 4.43
C SER A 58 7.41 0.58 4.84
N ILE A 59 7.28 0.90 6.13
CA ILE A 59 6.30 1.88 6.62
C ILE A 59 6.65 3.26 6.06
N PHE A 60 7.91 3.68 6.19
CA PHE A 60 8.36 4.95 5.61
C PHE A 60 8.17 5.00 4.09
N LEU A 61 8.51 3.92 3.41
CA LEU A 61 8.36 3.82 1.95
C LEU A 61 6.88 3.88 1.54
N SER A 62 6.01 3.19 2.28
CA SER A 62 4.56 3.19 2.05
C SER A 62 3.98 4.58 2.26
N VAL A 63 4.38 5.29 3.32
CA VAL A 63 3.95 6.68 3.57
C VAL A 63 4.40 7.60 2.44
N ALA A 64 5.64 7.49 1.99
CA ALA A 64 6.16 8.31 0.88
C ALA A 64 5.41 8.04 -0.44
N LEU A 65 5.15 6.77 -0.76
CA LEU A 65 4.39 6.38 -1.96
C LEU A 65 2.93 6.84 -1.87
N LEU A 66 2.30 6.65 -0.71
CA LEU A 66 0.94 7.07 -0.45
C LEU A 66 0.80 8.59 -0.60
N TYR A 67 1.74 9.36 -0.03
CA TYR A 67 1.76 10.81 -0.16
C TYR A 67 1.87 11.26 -1.63
N ARG A 68 2.76 10.62 -2.40
CA ARG A 68 2.88 10.89 -3.85
C ARG A 68 1.58 10.58 -4.59
N LYS A 69 0.97 9.43 -4.29
CA LYS A 69 -0.31 8.97 -4.90
C LYS A 69 -1.44 9.96 -4.62
N ILE A 70 -1.59 10.38 -3.37
CA ILE A 70 -2.60 11.35 -2.96
C ILE A 70 -2.36 12.69 -3.66
N ARG A 71 -1.11 13.14 -3.72
CA ARG A 71 -0.76 14.40 -4.41
C ARG A 71 -1.06 14.33 -5.91
N GLU A 72 -0.80 13.20 -6.56
CA GLU A 72 -1.15 12.98 -7.97
C GLU A 72 -2.66 13.02 -8.18
N ILE A 73 -3.45 12.38 -7.32
CA ILE A 73 -4.92 12.42 -7.39
C ILE A 73 -5.43 13.86 -7.21
N ILE A 74 -4.90 14.61 -6.23
CA ILE A 74 -5.32 15.99 -5.96
C ILE A 74 -4.91 16.94 -7.09
N LYS A 75 -3.74 16.72 -7.71
CA LYS A 75 -3.23 17.61 -8.77
C LYS A 75 -3.80 17.27 -10.16
N GLY A 76 -4.30 16.05 -10.33
CA GLY A 76 -4.93 15.56 -11.56
C GLY A 76 -6.47 15.76 -11.61
N ILE A 77 -7.06 16.17 -10.49
CA ILE A 77 -8.42 16.73 -10.37
C ILE A 77 -8.34 18.24 -10.61
#